data_AF-A0A9D4CIZ5-F1
#
_entry.id   AF-A0A9D4CIZ5-F1
#
_cell.length_a   1.000
_cell.length_b   1.000
_cell.length_c   1.000
_cell.angle_alpha   90.00
_cell.angle_beta   90.00
_cell.angle_gamma   90.00
#
_symmetry.space_group_name_H-M   'P 1'
#
loop_
_entity.id
_entity.type
_entity.pdbx_description
1 polymer ?
#
loop_
_entity_poly.entity_id
_entity_poly.type
_entity_poly.pdbx_seq_one_letter_code
_entity_poly.pdbx_strand_id
1 'polypeptide(L)'
;VLFQFVSKSYTSYMNERDEYEEEIADLRLALRETILGSTGIDGLVEENRHLEEQLALLEQDSDRLEGSKQKLSLMQLDEERIRGYVSELDAHRREQELQLTEADEQCQRLEAELQAEELEIERMKEIERKQEFSQEDVERIHLKGRELRRQKEELERSIQRMNEDIWKTEISLSKELEECESKCQQYNKIAQALKLIPITAEHSCGIDYEMKKPMYSDVNDFHFTVKPALMTLKAQCFQSANEKESERMKANEQLEQVTEHLSDAQNELTLLESKFKRAEDEVETKRQFNQKQLETLQQKCEDLQTDIVQLNDHSTLTLGGLDNEIKRLRHWEEQEKQKAKNHLDQYVTFHSDALKEFMDNAEFMQNQLTAADEASQRELERVEAIARAAGIDLSTI
;
A
#
# COMPACT_ATOMS: atom_id res chain seq x y z
N VAL A 1 -159.44 -104.57 -105.13
CA VAL A 1 -158.79 -105.72 -105.81
C VAL A 1 -159.77 -106.86 -106.06
N LEU A 2 -160.32 -107.52 -105.03
CA LEU A 2 -161.22 -108.68 -105.19
C LEU A 2 -162.51 -108.40 -106.01
N PHE A 3 -163.14 -107.24 -105.83
CA PHE A 3 -164.40 -106.91 -106.52
C PHE A 3 -164.24 -106.71 -108.04
N GLN A 4 -163.12 -106.14 -108.47
CA GLN A 4 -162.80 -105.97 -109.90
C GLN A 4 -162.49 -107.30 -110.59
N PHE A 5 -161.82 -108.22 -109.87
CA PHE A 5 -161.56 -109.57 -110.34
C PHE A 5 -162.86 -110.35 -110.59
N VAL A 6 -163.80 -110.31 -109.63
CA VAL A 6 -165.11 -110.97 -109.75
C VAL A 6 -165.97 -110.35 -110.85
N SER A 7 -165.93 -109.02 -111.01
CA SER A 7 -166.68 -108.35 -112.08
C SER A 7 -166.16 -108.70 -113.47
N LYS A 8 -164.84 -108.79 -113.66
CA LYS A 8 -164.23 -109.13 -114.97
C LYS A 8 -164.44 -110.60 -115.33
N SER A 9 -164.24 -111.52 -114.40
CA SER A 9 -164.45 -112.96 -114.63
C SER A 9 -165.93 -113.30 -114.88
N TYR A 10 -166.88 -112.61 -114.23
CA TYR A 10 -168.31 -112.74 -114.55
C TYR A 10 -168.67 -112.24 -115.97
N THR A 11 -167.97 -111.22 -116.45
CA THR A 11 -168.16 -110.69 -117.81
C THR A 11 -167.57 -111.62 -118.88
N SER A 12 -166.47 -112.30 -118.58
CA SER A 12 -165.87 -113.35 -119.42
C SER A 12 -166.74 -114.62 -119.46
N TYR A 13 -167.33 -115.02 -118.33
CA TYR A 13 -168.30 -116.13 -118.23
C TYR A 13 -169.59 -115.89 -119.03
N MET A 14 -170.12 -114.66 -119.02
CA MET A 14 -171.27 -114.26 -119.84
C MET A 14 -171.02 -114.30 -121.36
N ASN A 15 -169.76 -114.46 -121.80
CA ASN A 15 -169.35 -114.58 -123.21
C ASN A 15 -168.92 -116.02 -123.61
N GLU A 16 -169.31 -117.05 -122.84
CA GLU A 16 -168.96 -118.47 -123.07
C GLU A 16 -167.45 -118.78 -123.16
N ARG A 17 -166.59 -117.93 -122.60
CA ARG A 17 -165.18 -118.28 -122.38
C ARG A 17 -164.98 -118.77 -120.96
N ASP A 18 -164.36 -119.94 -120.82
CA ASP A 18 -164.21 -120.65 -119.54
C ASP A 18 -162.75 -120.75 -119.05
N GLU A 19 -161.86 -119.89 -119.58
CA GLU A 19 -160.46 -119.76 -119.15
C GLU A 19 -160.22 -118.36 -118.56
N TYR A 20 -159.75 -118.29 -117.30
CA TYR A 20 -159.66 -117.07 -116.46
C TYR A 20 -158.24 -116.75 -115.96
N GLU A 21 -157.19 -117.13 -116.72
CA GLU A 21 -155.79 -116.96 -116.30
C GLU A 21 -155.37 -115.49 -116.16
N GLU A 22 -155.90 -114.61 -117.01
CA GLU A 22 -155.55 -113.19 -117.02
C GLU A 22 -155.99 -112.49 -115.74
N GLU A 23 -157.22 -112.77 -115.30
CA GLU A 23 -157.77 -112.13 -114.11
C GLU A 23 -157.04 -112.60 -112.82
N ILE A 24 -156.54 -113.84 -112.77
CA ILE A 24 -155.81 -114.37 -111.60
C ILE A 24 -154.42 -113.71 -111.48
N ALA A 25 -153.78 -113.42 -112.61
CA ALA A 25 -152.50 -112.73 -112.64
C ALA A 25 -152.60 -111.31 -112.05
N ASP A 26 -153.67 -110.58 -112.40
CA ASP A 26 -153.98 -109.25 -111.87
C ASP A 26 -154.18 -109.27 -110.33
N LEU A 27 -154.84 -110.32 -109.80
CA LEU A 27 -155.09 -110.44 -108.37
C LEU A 27 -153.79 -110.65 -107.56
N ARG A 28 -152.85 -111.47 -108.08
CA ARG A 28 -151.54 -111.70 -107.43
C ARG A 28 -150.69 -110.45 -107.35
N LEU A 29 -150.70 -109.65 -108.41
CA LEU A 29 -149.91 -108.43 -108.51
C LEU A 29 -150.40 -107.40 -107.47
N ALA A 30 -151.71 -107.24 -107.36
CA ALA A 30 -152.32 -106.32 -106.40
C ALA A 30 -152.19 -106.77 -104.93
N LEU A 31 -152.12 -108.09 -104.66
CA LEU A 31 -151.82 -108.63 -103.32
C LEU A 31 -150.37 -108.38 -102.89
N ARG A 32 -149.41 -108.44 -103.84
CA ARG A 32 -148.00 -108.13 -103.57
C ARG A 32 -147.80 -106.66 -103.19
N GLU A 33 -148.52 -105.76 -103.86
CA GLU A 33 -148.54 -104.33 -103.52
C GLU A 33 -149.15 -104.06 -102.15
N THR A 34 -150.21 -104.78 -101.77
CA THR A 34 -150.90 -104.50 -100.50
C THR A 34 -150.17 -105.06 -99.27
N ILE A 35 -149.44 -106.17 -99.38
CA ILE A 35 -148.79 -106.80 -98.22
C ILE A 35 -147.38 -106.24 -97.96
N LEU A 36 -146.61 -105.93 -99.01
CA LEU A 36 -145.20 -105.53 -98.85
C LEU A 36 -144.98 -104.01 -98.92
N GLY A 37 -145.98 -103.23 -99.35
CA GLY A 37 -145.78 -101.81 -99.67
C GLY A 37 -144.74 -101.63 -100.78
N SER A 38 -144.68 -100.46 -101.43
CA SER A 38 -143.87 -100.29 -102.63
C SER A 38 -142.35 -100.28 -102.40
N THR A 39 -141.84 -100.27 -101.16
CA THR A 39 -140.41 -100.00 -100.87
C THR A 39 -139.65 -101.05 -100.07
N GLY A 40 -140.28 -102.12 -99.55
CA GLY A 40 -139.58 -103.31 -99.03
C GLY A 40 -138.41 -103.07 -98.03
N ILE A 41 -137.59 -104.11 -97.85
CA ILE A 41 -136.39 -104.10 -96.97
C ILE A 41 -135.25 -103.27 -97.56
N ASP A 42 -135.21 -103.13 -98.89
CA ASP A 42 -134.12 -102.48 -99.62
C ASP A 42 -134.05 -100.96 -99.37
N GLY A 43 -135.18 -100.29 -99.13
CA GLY A 43 -135.20 -98.86 -98.79
C GLY A 43 -134.51 -98.53 -97.46
N LEU A 44 -134.61 -99.43 -96.46
CA LEU A 44 -133.96 -99.24 -95.16
C LEU A 44 -132.44 -99.48 -95.22
N VAL A 45 -131.98 -100.36 -96.11
CA VAL A 45 -130.54 -100.58 -96.33
C VAL A 45 -129.89 -99.33 -96.94
N GLU A 46 -130.58 -98.71 -97.90
CA GLU A 46 -130.08 -97.50 -98.55
C GLU A 46 -130.09 -96.29 -97.60
N GLU A 47 -131.08 -96.20 -96.71
CA GLU A 47 -131.10 -95.16 -95.67
C GLU A 47 -129.98 -95.36 -94.62
N ASN A 48 -129.70 -96.60 -94.22
CA ASN A 48 -128.55 -96.90 -93.36
C ASN A 48 -127.22 -96.54 -94.04
N ARG A 49 -127.06 -96.88 -95.32
CA ARG A 49 -125.89 -96.53 -96.13
C ARG A 49 -125.70 -95.00 -96.18
N HIS A 50 -126.79 -94.26 -96.35
CA HIS A 50 -126.75 -92.80 -96.38
C HIS A 50 -126.37 -92.19 -95.02
N LEU A 51 -126.87 -92.74 -93.91
CA LEU A 51 -126.50 -92.29 -92.56
C LEU A 51 -125.05 -92.61 -92.21
N GLU A 52 -124.53 -93.76 -92.65
CA GLU A 52 -123.11 -94.12 -92.52
C GLU A 52 -122.22 -93.14 -93.31
N GLU A 53 -122.61 -92.75 -94.52
CA GLU A 53 -121.90 -91.73 -95.31
C GLU A 53 -121.89 -90.35 -94.63
N GLN A 54 -123.00 -89.94 -94.01
CA GLN A 54 -123.06 -88.69 -93.26
C GLN A 54 -122.22 -88.72 -91.98
N LEU A 55 -122.20 -89.86 -91.27
CA LEU A 55 -121.34 -90.06 -90.10
C LEU A 55 -119.86 -89.95 -90.49
N ALA A 56 -119.45 -90.59 -91.60
CA ALA A 56 -118.08 -90.51 -92.08
C ALA A 56 -117.65 -89.08 -92.44
N LEU A 57 -118.55 -88.27 -93.02
CA LEU A 57 -118.29 -86.85 -93.31
C LEU A 57 -118.16 -86.02 -92.03
N LEU A 58 -119.02 -86.27 -91.03
CA LEU A 58 -118.96 -85.60 -89.72
C LEU A 58 -117.69 -85.96 -88.94
N GLU A 59 -117.27 -87.22 -88.99
CA GLU A 59 -115.99 -87.67 -88.42
C GLU A 59 -114.81 -86.97 -89.10
N GLN A 60 -114.82 -86.90 -90.44
CA GLN A 60 -113.79 -86.18 -91.20
C GLN A 60 -113.74 -84.68 -90.88
N ASP A 61 -114.88 -84.01 -90.76
CA ASP A 61 -114.93 -82.59 -90.40
C ASP A 61 -114.53 -82.35 -88.94
N SER A 62 -114.83 -83.30 -88.04
CA SER A 62 -114.33 -83.30 -86.66
C SER A 62 -112.80 -83.37 -86.62
N ASP A 63 -112.18 -84.28 -87.40
CA ASP A 63 -110.73 -84.41 -87.50
C ASP A 63 -110.07 -83.13 -88.07
N ARG A 64 -110.69 -82.49 -89.06
CA ARG A 64 -110.19 -81.22 -89.63
C ARG A 64 -110.30 -80.06 -88.64
N LEU A 65 -111.38 -80.01 -87.87
CA LEU A 65 -111.56 -79.01 -86.81
C LEU A 65 -110.53 -79.21 -85.69
N GLU A 66 -110.25 -80.46 -85.31
CA GLU A 66 -109.21 -80.79 -84.34
C GLU A 66 -107.82 -80.38 -84.83
N GLY A 67 -107.45 -80.70 -86.07
CA GLY A 67 -106.19 -80.26 -86.66
C GLY A 67 -106.04 -78.72 -86.71
N SER A 68 -107.15 -78.01 -86.99
CA SER A 68 -107.16 -76.54 -86.97
C SER A 68 -107.02 -75.97 -85.56
N LYS A 69 -107.66 -76.58 -84.56
CA LYS A 69 -107.50 -76.21 -83.15
C LYS A 69 -106.06 -76.45 -82.66
N GLN A 70 -105.44 -77.56 -83.05
CA GLN A 70 -104.04 -77.84 -82.74
C GLN A 70 -103.12 -76.79 -83.37
N LYS A 71 -103.33 -76.42 -84.63
CA LYS A 71 -102.56 -75.37 -85.30
C LYS A 71 -102.73 -74.00 -84.63
N LEU A 72 -103.95 -73.65 -84.24
CA LEU A 72 -104.22 -72.41 -83.50
C LEU A 72 -103.47 -72.41 -82.15
N SER A 73 -103.51 -73.52 -81.42
CA SER A 73 -102.78 -73.67 -80.16
C SER A 73 -101.26 -73.54 -80.34
N LEU A 74 -100.69 -74.12 -81.40
CA LEU A 74 -99.27 -73.95 -81.74
C LEU A 74 -98.93 -72.50 -82.07
N MET A 75 -99.76 -71.82 -82.87
CA MET A 75 -99.55 -70.41 -83.22
C MET A 75 -99.66 -69.49 -81.99
N GLN A 76 -100.56 -69.78 -81.06
CA GLN A 76 -100.67 -69.06 -79.79
C GLN A 76 -99.42 -69.24 -78.93
N LEU A 77 -98.88 -70.46 -78.84
CA LEU A 77 -97.63 -70.73 -78.13
C LEU A 77 -96.44 -69.98 -78.76
N ASP A 78 -96.37 -69.95 -80.09
CA ASP A 78 -95.33 -69.20 -80.81
C ASP A 78 -95.48 -67.70 -80.61
N GLU A 79 -96.71 -67.17 -80.61
CA GLU A 79 -96.99 -65.77 -80.31
C GLU A 79 -96.54 -65.39 -78.90
N GLU A 80 -96.85 -66.23 -77.90
CA GLU A 80 -96.38 -66.04 -76.51
C GLU A 80 -94.86 -66.07 -76.42
N ARG A 81 -94.20 -67.00 -77.12
CA ARG A 81 -92.73 -67.10 -77.14
C ARG A 81 -92.08 -65.87 -77.78
N ILE A 82 -92.60 -65.42 -78.93
CA ILE A 82 -92.07 -64.23 -79.62
C ILE A 82 -92.30 -63.00 -78.75
N ARG A 83 -93.46 -62.88 -78.10
CA ARG A 83 -93.75 -61.77 -77.19
C ARG A 83 -92.81 -61.75 -75.99
N GLY A 84 -92.51 -62.92 -75.41
CA GLY A 84 -91.50 -63.07 -74.36
C GLY A 84 -90.12 -62.59 -74.83
N TYR A 85 -89.67 -63.08 -75.99
CA TYR A 85 -88.38 -62.70 -76.56
C TYR A 85 -88.27 -61.19 -76.88
N VAL A 86 -89.33 -60.59 -77.41
CA VAL A 86 -89.37 -59.13 -77.65
C VAL A 86 -89.27 -58.37 -76.32
N SER A 87 -89.95 -58.82 -75.27
CA SER A 87 -89.84 -58.21 -73.95
C SER A 87 -88.43 -58.32 -73.35
N GLU A 88 -87.75 -59.46 -73.54
CA GLU A 88 -86.36 -59.65 -73.11
C GLU A 88 -85.40 -58.75 -73.89
N LEU A 89 -85.57 -58.62 -75.21
CA LEU A 89 -84.79 -57.70 -76.04
C LEU A 89 -85.02 -56.25 -75.66
N ASP A 90 -86.25 -55.84 -75.38
CA ASP A 90 -86.54 -54.48 -74.92
C ASP A 90 -85.95 -54.21 -73.52
N ALA A 91 -85.91 -55.21 -72.63
CA ALA A 91 -85.22 -55.10 -71.35
C ALA A 91 -83.70 -54.94 -71.53
N HIS A 92 -83.10 -55.78 -72.37
CA HIS A 92 -81.67 -55.70 -72.69
C HIS A 92 -81.30 -54.38 -73.39
N ARG A 93 -82.14 -53.88 -74.31
CA ARG A 93 -81.93 -52.56 -74.94
C ARG A 93 -81.91 -51.45 -73.89
N ARG A 94 -82.87 -51.44 -72.96
CA ARG A 94 -82.92 -50.43 -71.87
C ARG A 94 -81.69 -50.49 -70.97
N GLU A 95 -81.20 -51.70 -70.68
CA GLU A 95 -80.00 -51.86 -69.86
C GLU A 95 -78.74 -51.38 -70.59
N GLN A 96 -78.61 -51.65 -71.88
CA GLN A 96 -77.52 -51.10 -72.70
C GLN A 96 -77.60 -49.58 -72.84
N GLU A 97 -78.80 -49.01 -73.01
CA GLU A 97 -79.02 -47.57 -73.02
C GLU A 97 -78.59 -46.93 -71.69
N LEU A 98 -78.93 -47.56 -70.56
CA LEU A 98 -78.50 -47.10 -69.24
C LEU A 98 -76.97 -47.15 -69.10
N GLN A 99 -76.34 -48.26 -69.46
CA GLN A 99 -74.87 -48.40 -69.41
C GLN A 99 -74.17 -47.38 -70.31
N LEU A 100 -74.74 -47.08 -71.49
CA LEU A 100 -74.23 -46.05 -72.38
C LEU A 100 -74.31 -44.67 -71.72
N THR A 101 -75.43 -44.34 -71.08
CA THR A 101 -75.58 -43.05 -70.37
C THR A 101 -74.64 -42.93 -69.18
N GLU A 102 -74.47 -43.99 -68.38
CA GLU A 102 -73.53 -43.99 -67.25
C GLU A 102 -72.08 -43.83 -67.73
N ALA A 103 -71.71 -44.49 -68.83
CA ALA A 103 -70.39 -44.35 -69.43
C ALA A 103 -70.16 -42.94 -69.97
N ASP A 104 -71.16 -42.32 -70.60
CA ASP A 104 -71.07 -40.94 -71.10
C ASP A 104 -70.91 -39.94 -69.94
N GLU A 105 -71.68 -40.08 -68.86
CA GLU A 105 -71.52 -39.27 -67.64
C GLU A 105 -70.15 -39.45 -66.98
N GLN A 106 -69.57 -40.65 -67.01
CA GLN A 106 -68.20 -40.88 -66.53
C GLN A 106 -67.17 -40.22 -67.43
N CYS A 107 -67.33 -40.30 -68.76
CA CYS A 107 -66.44 -39.63 -69.71
C CYS A 107 -66.46 -38.11 -69.50
N GLN A 108 -67.65 -37.51 -69.40
CA GLN A 108 -67.80 -36.07 -69.15
C GLN A 108 -67.17 -35.63 -67.82
N ARG A 109 -67.29 -36.44 -66.76
CA ARG A 109 -66.63 -36.16 -65.47
C ARG A 109 -65.12 -36.20 -65.58
N LEU A 110 -64.56 -37.23 -66.21
CA LEU A 110 -63.12 -37.36 -66.40
C LEU A 110 -62.56 -36.24 -67.29
N GLU A 111 -63.30 -35.83 -68.32
CA GLU A 111 -62.93 -34.68 -69.16
C GLU A 111 -62.90 -33.38 -68.35
N ALA A 112 -63.87 -33.15 -67.47
CA ALA A 112 -63.89 -31.98 -66.59
C ALA A 112 -62.74 -31.98 -65.58
N GLU A 113 -62.41 -33.14 -64.99
CA GLU A 113 -61.25 -33.30 -64.09
C GLU A 113 -59.93 -33.05 -64.82
N LEU A 114 -59.78 -33.58 -66.04
CA LEU A 114 -58.59 -33.36 -66.86
C LEU A 114 -58.41 -31.87 -67.18
N GLN A 115 -59.48 -31.18 -67.57
CA GLN A 115 -59.43 -29.73 -67.83
C GLN A 115 -59.06 -28.93 -66.57
N ALA A 116 -59.57 -29.32 -65.39
CA ALA A 116 -59.20 -28.67 -64.13
C ALA A 116 -57.72 -28.85 -63.80
N GLU A 117 -57.18 -30.04 -64.00
CA GLU A 117 -55.77 -30.34 -63.74
C GLU A 117 -54.85 -29.61 -64.74
N GLU A 118 -55.25 -29.54 -66.01
CA GLU A 118 -54.52 -28.76 -67.03
C GLU A 118 -54.44 -27.27 -66.67
N LEU A 119 -55.55 -26.69 -66.18
CA LEU A 119 -55.57 -25.31 -65.70
C LEU A 119 -54.66 -25.09 -64.47
N GLU A 120 -54.62 -26.04 -63.53
CA GLU A 120 -53.73 -25.95 -62.37
C GLU A 120 -52.26 -26.09 -62.78
N ILE A 121 -51.94 -26.97 -63.73
CA ILE A 121 -50.60 -27.08 -64.31
C ILE A 121 -50.18 -25.77 -64.99
N GLU A 122 -51.06 -25.15 -65.78
CA GLU A 122 -50.81 -23.86 -66.42
C GLU A 122 -50.55 -22.76 -65.38
N ARG A 123 -51.36 -22.74 -64.31
CA ARG A 123 -51.18 -21.82 -63.18
C ARG A 123 -49.84 -22.03 -62.49
N MET A 124 -49.45 -23.27 -62.21
CA MET A 124 -48.19 -23.59 -61.55
C MET A 124 -46.99 -23.22 -62.42
N LYS A 125 -47.06 -23.46 -63.74
CA LYS A 125 -46.05 -22.99 -64.70
C LYS A 125 -45.94 -21.47 -64.73
N GLU A 126 -47.06 -20.74 -64.67
CA GLU A 126 -47.02 -19.27 -64.62
C GLU A 126 -46.45 -18.75 -63.30
N ILE A 127 -46.68 -19.44 -62.18
CA ILE A 127 -46.04 -19.14 -60.90
C ILE A 127 -44.54 -19.37 -61.00
N GLU A 128 -44.10 -20.52 -61.53
CA GLU A 128 -42.68 -20.84 -61.74
C GLU A 128 -42.01 -19.80 -62.65
N ARG A 129 -42.66 -19.40 -63.75
CA ARG A 129 -42.14 -18.36 -64.66
C ARG A 129 -42.00 -16.99 -63.99
N LYS A 130 -42.85 -16.70 -62.98
CA LYS A 130 -42.79 -15.46 -62.19
C LYS A 130 -41.79 -15.52 -61.04
N GLN A 131 -41.31 -16.70 -60.64
CA GLN A 131 -40.30 -16.81 -59.60
C GLN A 131 -38.95 -16.31 -60.13
N GLU A 132 -38.35 -15.38 -59.39
CA GLU A 132 -37.06 -14.78 -59.75
C GLU A 132 -35.87 -15.67 -59.42
N PHE A 133 -36.05 -16.66 -58.55
CA PHE A 133 -34.98 -17.52 -58.03
C PHE A 133 -35.31 -18.98 -58.25
N SER A 134 -34.35 -19.70 -58.82
CA SER A 134 -34.40 -21.16 -58.85
C SER A 134 -34.15 -21.72 -57.45
N GLN A 135 -34.56 -22.97 -57.23
CA GLN A 135 -34.26 -23.69 -55.99
C GLN A 135 -32.75 -23.76 -55.71
N GLU A 136 -31.93 -23.91 -56.74
CA GLU A 136 -30.46 -23.85 -56.61
C GLU A 136 -29.96 -22.49 -56.14
N ASP A 137 -30.62 -21.40 -56.56
CA ASP A 137 -30.28 -20.04 -56.12
C ASP A 137 -30.62 -19.85 -54.64
N VAL A 138 -31.77 -20.38 -54.20
CA VAL A 138 -32.19 -20.36 -52.79
C VAL A 138 -31.17 -21.10 -51.92
N GLU A 139 -30.71 -22.28 -52.34
CA GLU A 139 -29.68 -23.04 -51.63
C GLU A 139 -28.35 -22.28 -51.55
N ARG A 140 -27.94 -21.65 -52.67
CA ARG A 140 -26.74 -20.81 -52.73
C ARG A 140 -26.84 -19.60 -51.79
N ILE A 141 -27.98 -18.93 -51.77
CA ILE A 141 -28.27 -17.80 -50.85
C ILE A 141 -28.19 -18.28 -49.41
N HIS A 142 -28.78 -19.43 -49.07
CA HIS A 142 -28.69 -19.98 -47.71
C HIS A 142 -27.26 -20.33 -47.32
N LEU A 143 -26.48 -20.94 -48.20
CA LEU A 143 -25.08 -21.25 -47.95
C LEU A 143 -24.27 -19.97 -47.72
N LYS A 144 -24.44 -18.96 -48.59
CA LYS A 144 -23.74 -17.68 -48.45
C LYS A 144 -24.18 -16.95 -47.18
N GLY A 145 -25.45 -17.01 -46.82
CA GLY A 145 -25.99 -16.43 -45.59
C GLY A 145 -25.47 -17.12 -44.31
N ARG A 146 -25.21 -18.43 -44.35
CA ARG A 146 -24.51 -19.14 -43.25
C ARG A 146 -23.05 -18.70 -43.15
N GLU A 147 -22.36 -18.62 -44.29
CA GLU A 147 -20.95 -18.20 -44.32
C GLU A 147 -20.77 -16.75 -43.85
N LEU A 148 -21.62 -15.82 -44.29
CA LEU A 148 -21.59 -14.43 -43.83
C LEU A 148 -21.87 -14.29 -42.34
N ARG A 149 -22.79 -15.09 -41.78
CA ARG A 149 -23.03 -15.13 -40.32
C ARG A 149 -21.79 -15.62 -39.57
N ARG A 150 -21.17 -16.70 -40.04
CA ARG A 150 -19.92 -17.22 -39.46
C ARG A 150 -18.81 -16.17 -39.48
N GLN A 151 -18.63 -15.47 -40.60
CA GLN A 151 -17.64 -14.40 -40.74
C GLN A 151 -17.93 -13.22 -39.79
N LYS A 152 -19.20 -12.83 -39.65
CA LYS A 152 -19.62 -11.79 -38.71
C LYS A 152 -19.28 -12.19 -37.27
N GLU A 153 -19.64 -13.39 -36.85
CA GLU A 153 -19.35 -13.89 -35.49
C GLU A 153 -17.84 -14.00 -35.22
N GLU A 154 -17.03 -14.28 -36.24
CA GLU A 154 -15.57 -14.30 -36.15
C GLU A 154 -14.99 -12.89 -35.97
N LEU A 155 -15.48 -11.91 -36.75
CA LEU A 155 -15.08 -10.51 -36.63
C LEU A 155 -15.51 -9.91 -35.29
N GLU A 156 -16.72 -10.22 -34.81
CA GLU A 156 -17.20 -9.77 -33.49
C GLU A 156 -16.31 -10.30 -32.36
N ARG A 157 -15.90 -11.58 -32.42
CA ARG A 157 -14.94 -12.15 -31.47
C ARG A 157 -13.56 -11.48 -31.57
N SER A 158 -13.11 -11.15 -32.78
CA SER A 158 -11.84 -10.43 -32.97
C SER A 158 -11.89 -9.03 -32.36
N ILE A 159 -13.00 -8.30 -32.55
CA ILE A 159 -13.21 -6.97 -31.96
C ILE A 159 -13.20 -7.06 -30.43
N GLN A 160 -13.89 -8.04 -29.84
CA GLN A 160 -13.89 -8.24 -28.39
C GLN A 160 -12.48 -8.45 -27.84
N ARG A 161 -11.66 -9.29 -28.47
CA ARG A 161 -10.27 -9.50 -28.07
C ARG A 161 -9.43 -8.22 -28.18
N MET A 162 -9.57 -7.47 -29.29
CA MET A 162 -8.86 -6.21 -29.45
C MET A 162 -9.26 -5.19 -28.38
N ASN A 163 -10.54 -5.10 -28.03
CA ASN A 163 -11.02 -4.22 -26.96
C ASN A 163 -10.48 -4.63 -25.59
N GLU A 164 -10.43 -5.93 -25.29
CA GLU A 164 -9.81 -6.43 -24.06
C GLU A 164 -8.33 -6.06 -23.98
N ASP A 165 -7.59 -6.18 -25.09
CA ASP A 165 -6.18 -5.84 -25.13
C ASP A 165 -5.96 -4.33 -25.04
N ILE A 166 -6.78 -3.51 -25.72
CA ILE A 166 -6.79 -2.05 -25.56
C ILE A 166 -6.99 -1.69 -24.08
N TRP A 167 -8.01 -2.26 -23.44
CA TRP A 167 -8.28 -1.99 -22.03
C TRP A 167 -7.13 -2.38 -21.10
N LYS A 168 -6.49 -3.54 -21.33
CA LYS A 168 -5.28 -3.93 -20.59
C LYS A 168 -4.14 -2.93 -20.79
N THR A 169 -3.90 -2.50 -22.03
CA THR A 169 -2.85 -1.52 -22.32
C THR A 169 -3.16 -0.15 -21.71
N GLU A 170 -4.41 0.28 -21.71
CA GLU A 170 -4.85 1.54 -21.12
C GLU A 170 -4.69 1.53 -19.60
N ILE A 171 -4.99 0.39 -18.94
CA ILE A 171 -4.73 0.20 -17.50
C ILE A 171 -3.23 0.25 -17.22
N SER A 172 -2.41 -0.44 -18.02
CA SER A 172 -0.96 -0.45 -17.85
C SER A 172 -0.40 0.97 -17.98
N LEU A 173 -0.79 1.68 -19.05
CA LEU A 173 -0.39 3.06 -19.30
C LEU A 173 -0.84 4.00 -18.18
N SER A 174 -2.06 3.85 -17.67
CA SER A 174 -2.57 4.65 -16.55
C SER A 174 -1.73 4.45 -15.29
N LYS A 175 -1.37 3.21 -14.97
CA LYS A 175 -0.49 2.90 -13.82
C LYS A 175 0.90 3.50 -13.99
N GLU A 176 1.50 3.36 -15.16
CA GLU A 176 2.81 3.95 -15.46
C GLU A 176 2.78 5.48 -15.39
N LEU A 177 1.69 6.09 -15.84
CA LEU A 177 1.48 7.54 -15.76
C LEU A 177 1.32 8.00 -14.31
N GLU A 178 0.54 7.29 -13.49
CA GLU A 178 0.44 7.56 -12.04
C GLU A 178 1.79 7.44 -11.33
N GLU A 179 2.59 6.41 -11.66
CA GLU A 179 3.93 6.24 -11.10
C GLU A 179 4.87 7.38 -11.53
N CYS A 180 4.81 7.79 -12.80
CA CYS A 180 5.57 8.92 -13.30
C CYS A 180 5.18 10.22 -12.59
N GLU A 181 3.88 10.50 -12.44
CA GLU A 181 3.37 11.66 -11.72
C GLU A 181 3.82 11.67 -10.25
N SER A 182 3.76 10.53 -9.56
CA SER A 182 4.24 10.39 -8.18
C SER A 182 5.74 10.72 -8.08
N LYS A 183 6.56 10.23 -9.02
CA LYS A 183 8.00 10.56 -9.08
C LYS A 183 8.24 12.04 -9.35
N CYS A 184 7.51 12.66 -10.27
CA CYS A 184 7.58 14.10 -10.54
C CYS A 184 7.22 14.92 -9.30
N GLN A 185 6.16 14.56 -8.58
CA GLN A 185 5.76 15.24 -7.34
C GLN A 185 6.81 15.10 -6.24
N GLN A 186 7.36 13.89 -6.05
CA GLN A 186 8.43 13.65 -5.08
C GLN A 186 9.68 14.47 -5.41
N TYR A 187 10.09 14.50 -6.69
CA TYR A 187 11.18 15.33 -7.15
C TYR A 187 10.90 16.82 -6.88
N ASN A 188 9.74 17.34 -7.28
CA ASN A 188 9.38 18.75 -7.08
C ASN A 188 9.35 19.11 -5.60
N LYS A 189 8.88 18.22 -4.73
CA LYS A 189 8.90 18.42 -3.27
C LYS A 189 10.34 18.54 -2.73
N ILE A 190 11.25 17.70 -3.20
CA ILE A 190 12.67 17.76 -2.83
C ILE A 190 13.30 19.05 -3.38
N ALA A 191 13.03 19.38 -4.65
CA ALA A 191 13.55 20.58 -5.28
C ALA A 191 13.05 21.88 -4.61
N GLN A 192 11.80 21.91 -4.14
CA GLN A 192 11.28 22.99 -3.30
C GLN A 192 12.01 23.08 -1.95
N ALA A 193 12.22 21.95 -1.27
CA ALA A 193 12.97 21.93 -0.01
C ALA A 193 14.42 22.41 -0.17
N LEU A 194 15.03 22.15 -1.33
CA LEU A 194 16.35 22.63 -1.73
C LEU A 194 16.34 24.06 -2.30
N LYS A 195 15.19 24.77 -2.28
CA LYS A 195 15.03 26.13 -2.83
C LYS A 195 15.48 26.26 -4.30
N LEU A 196 15.16 25.25 -5.11
CA LEU A 196 15.36 25.26 -6.57
C LEU A 196 14.09 25.66 -7.33
N ILE A 197 12.92 25.48 -6.71
CA ILE A 197 11.60 25.83 -7.25
C ILE A 197 10.93 26.78 -6.23
N PRO A 198 10.35 27.92 -6.64
CA PRO A 198 10.15 28.40 -8.01
C PRO A 198 11.44 28.93 -8.66
N ILE A 199 11.39 29.32 -9.95
CA ILE A 199 12.54 29.86 -10.72
C ILE A 199 13.20 31.11 -10.12
N THR A 200 12.55 31.73 -9.13
CA THR A 200 13.07 32.87 -8.36
C THR A 200 13.73 32.44 -7.05
N ALA A 201 13.82 31.14 -6.78
CA ALA A 201 14.38 30.62 -5.54
C ALA A 201 15.91 30.76 -5.53
N GLU A 202 16.48 30.85 -4.33
CA GLU A 202 17.88 31.22 -4.08
C GLU A 202 18.90 30.39 -4.87
N HIS A 203 18.66 29.08 -5.04
CA HIS A 203 19.58 28.17 -5.71
C HIS A 203 19.14 27.82 -7.15
N SER A 204 18.06 28.44 -7.64
CA SER A 204 17.52 28.16 -8.97
C SER A 204 18.37 28.76 -10.11
N CYS A 205 19.13 29.83 -9.84
CA CYS A 205 19.93 30.55 -10.85
C CYS A 205 19.15 30.90 -12.13
N GLY A 206 17.83 31.11 -12.04
CA GLY A 206 16.97 31.39 -13.18
C GLY A 206 16.63 30.18 -14.07
N ILE A 207 16.91 28.96 -13.61
CA ILE A 207 16.57 27.72 -14.31
C ILE A 207 15.26 27.16 -13.74
N ASP A 208 14.34 26.78 -14.62
CA ASP A 208 13.10 26.08 -14.22
C ASP A 208 13.41 24.61 -13.93
N TYR A 209 13.47 24.25 -12.65
CA TYR A 209 13.65 22.87 -12.21
C TYR A 209 12.33 22.09 -12.13
N GLU A 210 11.16 22.71 -12.32
CA GLU A 210 9.89 22.02 -12.10
C GLU A 210 9.63 20.92 -13.15
N MET A 211 9.44 19.69 -12.67
CA MET A 211 9.00 18.56 -13.50
C MET A 211 7.50 18.66 -13.72
N LYS A 212 7.09 18.83 -14.98
CA LYS A 212 5.69 18.87 -15.41
C LYS A 212 5.22 17.48 -15.81
N LYS A 213 3.90 17.26 -15.76
CA LYS A 213 3.27 15.98 -16.11
C LYS A 213 3.60 15.59 -17.56
N PRO A 214 3.88 14.30 -17.84
CA PRO A 214 4.37 13.84 -19.14
C PRO A 214 3.41 14.11 -20.31
N MET A 215 2.08 14.21 -20.08
CA MET A 215 1.11 14.53 -21.14
C MET A 215 1.14 15.98 -21.64
N TYR A 216 1.81 16.89 -20.93
CA TYR A 216 1.74 18.34 -21.22
C TYR A 216 3.12 18.97 -21.47
N SER A 217 4.19 18.20 -21.53
CA SER A 217 5.55 18.74 -21.41
C SER A 217 6.39 18.58 -22.67
N ASP A 218 6.21 19.49 -23.62
CA ASP A 218 7.24 19.88 -24.61
C ASP A 218 8.26 20.88 -24.01
N VAL A 219 8.07 21.31 -22.76
CA VAL A 219 8.58 22.62 -22.31
C VAL A 219 9.79 22.53 -21.38
N ASN A 220 10.08 21.38 -20.76
CA ASN A 220 11.27 21.20 -19.92
C ASN A 220 12.04 19.94 -20.33
N ASP A 221 13.03 20.11 -21.20
CA ASP A 221 14.00 19.06 -21.54
C ASP A 221 14.86 18.73 -20.31
N PHE A 222 14.41 17.75 -19.52
CA PHE A 222 15.16 17.24 -18.37
C PHE A 222 16.61 16.91 -18.75
N HIS A 223 16.81 16.33 -19.94
CA HIS A 223 18.12 15.90 -20.41
C HIS A 223 19.08 17.04 -20.73
N PHE A 224 18.60 18.16 -21.27
CA PHE A 224 19.45 19.24 -21.78
C PHE A 224 19.56 20.43 -20.82
N THR A 225 18.53 20.68 -20.01
CA THR A 225 18.49 21.85 -19.12
C THR A 225 18.64 21.44 -17.66
N VAL A 226 17.71 20.64 -17.15
CA VAL A 226 17.63 20.36 -15.71
C VAL A 226 18.77 19.45 -15.22
N LYS A 227 19.05 18.35 -15.93
CA LYS A 227 20.08 17.39 -15.53
C LYS A 227 21.49 18.00 -15.55
N PRO A 228 21.94 18.73 -16.59
CA PRO A 228 23.25 19.38 -16.57
C PRO A 228 23.37 20.46 -15.49
N ALA A 229 22.28 21.22 -15.24
CA ALA A 229 22.25 22.22 -14.19
C ALA A 229 22.39 21.59 -12.78
N LEU A 230 21.64 20.52 -12.50
CA LEU A 230 21.78 19.76 -11.25
C LEU A 230 23.17 19.15 -11.08
N MET A 231 23.77 18.63 -12.16
CA MET A 231 25.13 18.09 -12.12
C MET A 231 26.17 19.17 -11.82
N THR A 232 25.98 20.37 -12.38
CA THR A 232 26.86 21.52 -12.11
C THR A 232 26.72 21.99 -10.67
N LEU A 233 25.48 22.13 -10.18
CA LEU A 233 25.21 22.48 -8.79
C LEU A 233 25.81 21.44 -7.83
N LYS A 234 25.64 20.15 -8.12
CA LYS A 234 26.27 19.06 -7.37
C LYS A 234 27.79 19.22 -7.32
N ALA A 235 28.43 19.45 -8.46
CA ALA A 235 29.88 19.64 -8.52
C ALA A 235 30.35 20.86 -7.70
N GLN A 236 29.63 21.98 -7.77
CA GLN A 236 29.90 23.19 -6.97
C GLN A 236 29.74 22.92 -5.47
N CYS A 237 28.67 22.25 -5.05
CA CYS A 237 28.49 21.86 -3.65
C CYS A 237 29.60 20.93 -3.16
N PHE A 238 30.02 19.94 -3.97
CA PHE A 238 31.13 19.05 -3.62
C PHE A 238 32.44 19.81 -3.48
N GLN A 239 32.74 20.71 -4.41
CA GLN A 239 33.95 21.53 -4.35
C GLN A 239 33.95 22.42 -3.11
N SER A 240 32.86 23.15 -2.86
CA SER A 240 32.71 24.01 -1.69
C SER A 240 32.81 23.22 -0.37
N ALA A 241 32.20 22.02 -0.30
CA ALA A 241 32.33 21.14 0.86
C ALA A 241 33.78 20.69 1.08
N ASN A 242 34.50 20.34 0.02
CA ASN A 242 35.90 19.93 0.11
C ASN A 242 36.83 21.09 0.49
N GLU A 243 36.56 22.30 -0.01
CA GLU A 243 37.26 23.53 0.39
C GLU A 243 37.05 23.80 1.89
N LYS A 244 35.80 23.71 2.37
CA LYS A 244 35.49 23.89 3.80
C LYS A 244 36.11 22.79 4.67
N GLU A 245 36.17 21.56 4.19
CA GLU A 245 36.83 20.46 4.88
C GLU A 245 38.35 20.69 4.96
N SER A 246 38.97 21.21 3.90
CA SER A 246 40.39 21.60 3.92
C SER A 246 40.65 22.76 4.90
N GLU A 247 39.79 23.78 4.93
CA GLU A 247 39.85 24.86 5.92
C GLU A 247 39.71 24.32 7.35
N ARG A 248 38.78 23.39 7.58
CA ARG A 248 38.58 22.72 8.86
C ARG A 248 39.83 21.95 9.29
N MET A 249 40.48 21.23 8.37
CA MET A 249 41.72 20.51 8.65
C MET A 249 42.84 21.45 9.08
N LYS A 250 43.05 22.57 8.38
CA LYS A 250 44.04 23.60 8.76
C LYS A 250 43.74 24.22 10.12
N ALA A 251 42.48 24.52 10.41
CA ALA A 251 42.08 25.05 11.71
C ALA A 251 42.32 24.02 12.83
N ASN A 252 42.13 22.72 12.55
CA ASN A 252 42.41 21.66 13.51
C ASN A 252 43.91 21.50 13.77
N GLU A 253 44.76 21.55 12.74
CA GLU A 253 46.22 21.56 12.89
C GLU A 253 46.70 22.74 13.75
N GLN A 254 46.13 23.93 13.54
CA GLN A 254 46.43 25.10 14.38
C GLN A 254 45.98 24.92 15.83
N LEU A 255 44.81 24.32 16.05
CA LEU A 255 44.31 24.01 17.40
C LEU A 255 45.27 23.04 18.12
N GLU A 256 45.74 22.01 17.42
CA GLU A 256 46.69 21.02 17.96
C GLU A 256 48.01 21.69 18.37
N GLN A 257 48.56 22.57 17.52
CA GLN A 257 49.77 23.34 17.84
C GLN A 257 49.60 24.24 19.08
N VAL A 258 48.49 24.97 19.16
CA VAL A 258 48.20 25.83 20.33
C VAL A 258 48.02 24.99 21.60
N THR A 259 47.42 23.80 21.47
CA THR A 259 47.24 22.88 22.60
C THR A 259 48.58 22.34 23.09
N GLU A 260 49.50 22.00 22.19
CA GLU A 260 50.87 21.59 22.54
C GLU A 260 51.62 22.73 23.25
N HIS A 261 51.59 23.95 22.71
CA HIS A 261 52.20 25.11 23.36
C HIS A 261 51.62 25.42 24.73
N LEU A 262 50.30 25.25 24.92
CA LEU A 262 49.66 25.43 26.21
C LEU A 262 50.11 24.36 27.21
N SER A 263 50.25 23.11 26.76
CA SER A 263 50.80 22.03 27.58
C SER A 263 52.24 22.33 28.01
N ASP A 264 53.09 22.82 27.09
CA ASP A 264 54.46 23.20 27.39
C ASP A 264 54.53 24.35 28.39
N ALA A 265 53.75 25.42 28.18
CA ALA A 265 53.67 26.55 29.10
C ALA A 265 53.16 26.11 30.49
N GLN A 266 52.21 25.18 30.54
CA GLN A 266 51.72 24.61 31.80
C GLN A 266 52.83 23.81 32.51
N ASN A 267 53.60 23.01 31.78
CA ASN A 267 54.75 22.29 32.33
C ASN A 267 55.82 23.26 32.88
N GLU A 268 56.14 24.32 32.14
CA GLU A 268 57.07 25.36 32.61
C GLU A 268 56.56 26.06 33.87
N LEU A 269 55.27 26.39 33.92
CA LEU A 269 54.66 27.03 35.07
C LEU A 269 54.75 26.12 36.32
N THR A 270 54.44 24.83 36.19
CA THR A 270 54.60 23.88 37.31
C THR A 270 56.05 23.76 37.77
N LEU A 271 57.02 23.83 36.85
CA LEU A 271 58.44 23.85 37.20
C LEU A 271 58.81 25.13 37.96
N LEU A 272 58.36 26.30 37.49
CA LEU A 272 58.61 27.58 38.16
C LEU A 272 57.97 27.61 39.55
N GLU A 273 56.73 27.16 39.69
CA GLU A 273 56.05 27.02 40.99
C GLU A 273 56.85 26.14 41.94
N SER A 274 57.39 25.00 41.47
CA SER A 274 58.23 24.14 42.30
C SER A 274 59.53 24.80 42.74
N LYS A 275 60.17 25.61 41.87
CA LYS A 275 61.38 26.37 42.19
C LYS A 275 61.08 27.49 43.17
N PHE A 276 59.98 28.20 42.97
CA PHE A 276 59.52 29.27 43.85
C PHE A 276 59.26 28.71 45.26
N LYS A 277 58.52 27.60 45.36
CA LYS A 277 58.28 26.92 46.64
C LYS A 277 59.57 26.51 47.36
N ARG A 278 60.55 25.95 46.64
CA ARG A 278 61.86 25.62 47.22
C ARG A 278 62.59 26.86 47.74
N ALA A 279 62.52 27.98 47.02
CA ALA A 279 63.13 29.24 47.46
C ALA A 279 62.40 29.80 48.68
N GLU A 280 61.07 29.73 48.75
CA GLU A 280 60.29 30.10 49.94
C GLU A 280 60.69 29.25 51.15
N ASP A 281 60.80 27.93 50.99
CA ASP A 281 61.26 27.02 52.04
C ASP A 281 62.70 27.37 52.51
N GLU A 282 63.60 27.74 51.58
CA GLU A 282 64.96 28.17 51.90
C GLU A 282 64.98 29.51 52.67
N VAL A 283 64.15 30.47 52.27
CA VAL A 283 64.00 31.75 52.99
C VAL A 283 63.45 31.51 54.38
N GLU A 284 62.44 30.65 54.53
CA GLU A 284 61.82 30.35 55.82
C GLU A 284 62.82 29.65 56.76
N THR A 285 63.59 28.67 56.26
CA THR A 285 64.65 28.02 57.06
C THR A 285 65.75 29.01 57.48
N LYS A 286 66.20 29.90 56.58
CA LYS A 286 67.14 30.98 56.91
C LYS A 286 66.57 31.95 57.95
N ARG A 287 65.29 32.30 57.82
CA ARG A 287 64.60 33.18 58.77
C ARG A 287 64.56 32.53 60.16
N GLN A 288 64.18 31.26 60.26
CA GLN A 288 64.18 30.51 61.52
C GLN A 288 65.58 30.37 62.12
N PHE A 289 66.60 30.14 61.28
CA PHE A 289 67.99 30.08 61.73
C PHE A 289 68.47 31.42 62.30
N ASN A 290 68.24 32.51 61.56
CA ASN A 290 68.59 33.86 62.00
C ASN A 290 67.84 34.26 63.28
N GLN A 291 66.56 33.88 63.39
CA GLN A 291 65.76 34.08 64.60
C GLN A 291 66.41 33.39 65.82
N LYS A 292 66.81 32.12 65.69
CA LYS A 292 67.52 31.39 66.75
C LYS A 292 68.87 32.01 67.10
N GLN A 293 69.62 32.49 66.10
CA GLN A 293 70.88 33.19 66.35
C GLN A 293 70.66 34.50 67.11
N LEU A 294 69.62 35.25 66.73
CA LEU A 294 69.25 36.49 67.39
C LEU A 294 68.85 36.24 68.85
N GLU A 295 68.04 35.20 69.12
CA GLU A 295 67.72 34.75 70.49
C GLU A 295 68.98 34.37 71.28
N THR A 296 69.91 33.64 70.66
CA THR A 296 71.18 33.27 71.31
C THR A 296 72.04 34.50 71.62
N LEU A 297 72.10 35.47 70.71
CA LEU A 297 72.83 36.72 70.93
C LEU A 297 72.14 37.59 71.99
N GLN A 298 70.81 37.63 72.01
CA GLN A 298 70.05 38.28 73.07
C GLN A 298 70.36 37.66 74.43
N GLN A 299 70.36 36.33 74.54
CA GLN A 299 70.74 35.63 75.77
C GLN A 299 72.16 36.00 76.21
N LYS A 300 73.14 36.01 75.28
CA LYS A 300 74.51 36.44 75.60
C LYS A 300 74.60 37.90 76.04
N CYS A 301 73.81 38.79 75.43
CA CYS A 301 73.73 40.18 75.86
C CYS A 301 73.16 40.28 77.27
N GLU A 302 72.11 39.52 77.59
CA GLU A 302 71.54 39.43 78.94
C GLU A 302 72.58 38.89 79.94
N ASP A 303 73.29 37.81 79.62
CA ASP A 303 74.35 37.24 80.46
C ASP A 303 75.45 38.28 80.73
N LEU A 304 75.96 38.94 79.68
CA LEU A 304 76.95 40.02 79.82
C LEU A 304 76.41 41.20 80.63
N GLN A 305 75.13 41.54 80.48
CA GLN A 305 74.49 42.58 81.29
C GLN A 305 74.47 42.18 82.76
N THR A 306 74.18 40.91 83.08
CA THR A 306 74.25 40.41 84.45
C THR A 306 75.67 40.42 85.00
N ASP A 307 76.69 40.05 84.20
CA ASP A 307 78.10 40.12 84.58
C ASP A 307 78.53 41.57 84.86
N ILE A 308 78.10 42.54 84.03
CA ILE A 308 78.36 43.96 84.26
C ILE A 308 77.76 44.42 85.59
N VAL A 309 76.52 44.02 85.89
CA VAL A 309 75.87 44.36 87.17
C VAL A 309 76.65 43.74 88.33
N GLN A 310 77.04 42.46 88.25
CA GLN A 310 77.83 41.79 89.28
C GLN A 310 79.20 42.44 89.49
N LEU A 311 79.91 42.82 88.42
CA LEU A 311 81.19 43.53 88.49
C LEU A 311 81.02 44.91 89.11
N ASN A 312 79.92 45.61 88.81
CA ASN A 312 79.62 46.91 89.40
C ASN A 312 79.29 46.79 90.89
N ASP A 313 78.55 45.76 91.30
CA ASP A 313 78.29 45.44 92.71
C ASP A 313 79.60 45.09 93.45
N HIS A 314 80.49 44.31 92.83
CA HIS A 314 81.80 43.99 93.41
C HIS A 314 82.69 45.23 93.54
N SER A 315 82.71 46.09 92.51
CA SER A 315 83.45 47.35 92.52
C SER A 315 82.94 48.31 93.59
N THR A 316 81.62 48.45 93.74
CA THR A 316 81.01 49.30 94.77
C THR A 316 81.25 48.77 96.20
N LEU A 317 81.22 47.46 96.41
CA LEU A 317 81.62 46.84 97.68
C LEU A 317 83.09 47.10 98.02
N THR A 318 83.99 47.01 97.04
CA THR A 318 85.43 47.20 97.23
C THR A 318 85.77 48.67 97.47
N LEU A 319 85.15 49.59 96.72
CA LEU A 319 85.29 51.03 96.92
C LEU A 319 84.67 51.50 98.25
N GLY A 320 83.56 50.92 98.67
CA GLY A 320 82.98 51.17 100.00
C GLY A 320 83.87 50.69 101.15
N GLY A 321 84.56 49.56 100.96
CA GLY A 321 85.57 49.06 101.90
C GLY A 321 86.76 50.02 102.03
N LEU A 322 87.28 50.51 100.90
CA LEU A 322 88.39 51.47 100.86
C LEU A 322 88.01 52.85 101.41
N ASP A 323 86.80 53.35 101.16
CA ASP A 323 86.31 54.62 101.72
C ASP A 323 86.20 54.59 103.25
N ASN A 324 85.77 53.45 103.81
CA ASN A 324 85.72 53.25 105.25
C ASN A 324 87.12 53.13 105.91
N GLU A 325 88.11 52.65 105.17
CA GLU A 325 89.51 52.61 105.61
C GLU A 325 90.15 54.01 105.58
N ILE A 326 89.88 54.80 104.54
CA ILE A 326 90.31 56.20 104.42
C ILE A 326 89.71 57.06 105.54
N LYS A 327 88.43 56.87 105.88
CA LYS A 327 87.79 57.57 107.01
C LYS A 327 88.46 57.27 108.35
N ARG A 328 88.86 56.02 108.60
CA ARG A 328 89.59 55.63 109.81
C ARG A 328 90.97 56.27 109.88
N LEU A 329 91.72 56.29 108.77
CA LEU A 329 93.04 56.91 108.70
C LEU A 329 93.00 58.43 108.91
N ARG A 330 92.00 59.12 108.36
CA ARG A 330 91.83 60.57 108.60
C ARG A 330 91.53 60.90 110.06
N HIS A 331 90.72 60.09 110.73
CA HIS A 331 90.43 60.29 112.16
C HIS A 331 91.69 60.10 113.03
N TRP A 332 92.56 59.16 112.65
CA TRP A 332 93.83 58.92 113.32
C TRP A 332 94.84 60.08 113.12
N GLU A 333 94.95 60.60 111.90
CA GLU A 333 95.82 61.76 111.59
C GLU A 333 95.44 63.01 112.41
N GLU A 334 94.15 63.28 112.55
CA GLU A 334 93.63 64.46 113.26
C GLU A 334 93.93 64.40 114.76
N GLN A 335 93.83 63.21 115.38
CA GLN A 335 94.19 63.04 116.80
C GLN A 335 95.67 63.33 117.06
N GLU A 336 96.56 62.98 116.12
CA GLU A 336 98.00 63.11 116.34
C GLU A 336 98.54 64.52 116.09
N LYS A 337 97.91 65.28 115.18
CA LYS A 337 98.13 66.73 115.09
C LYS A 337 97.76 67.45 116.40
N GLN A 338 96.68 67.03 117.05
CA GLN A 338 96.24 67.67 118.28
C GLN A 338 97.19 67.43 119.46
N LYS A 339 97.79 66.23 119.55
CA LYS A 339 98.84 65.95 120.56
C LYS A 339 100.11 66.75 120.31
N ALA A 340 100.56 66.84 119.06
CA ALA A 340 101.76 67.61 118.70
C ALA A 340 101.62 69.11 119.03
N LYS A 341 100.43 69.68 118.82
CA LYS A 341 100.14 71.08 119.14
C LYS A 341 100.24 71.38 120.65
N ASN A 342 99.72 70.49 121.50
CA ASN A 342 99.80 70.65 122.94
C ASN A 342 101.23 70.60 123.50
N HIS A 343 102.11 69.78 122.89
CA HIS A 343 103.52 69.74 123.27
C HIS A 343 104.28 71.01 122.87
N LEU A 344 103.91 71.64 121.75
CA LEU A 344 104.54 72.88 121.29
C LEU A 344 104.22 74.07 122.21
N ASP A 345 102.96 74.19 122.67
CA ASP A 345 102.55 75.28 123.56
C ASP A 345 103.24 75.21 124.94
N GLN A 346 103.51 74.00 125.45
CA GLN A 346 104.27 73.79 126.69
C GLN A 346 105.76 74.16 126.53
N TYR A 347 106.33 73.97 125.34
CA TYR A 347 107.74 74.27 125.06
C TYR A 347 108.00 75.79 124.93
N VAL A 348 107.04 76.53 124.37
CA VAL A 348 107.11 78.00 124.22
C VAL A 348 107.00 78.71 125.56
N THR A 349 106.13 78.23 126.46
CA THR A 349 105.98 78.82 127.80
C THR A 349 107.23 78.61 128.65
N PHE A 350 107.84 77.41 128.62
CA PHE A 350 109.07 77.12 129.36
C PHE A 350 110.26 78.01 128.95
N HIS A 351 110.48 78.22 127.64
CA HIS A 351 111.59 79.05 127.18
C HIS A 351 111.38 80.55 127.41
N SER A 352 110.13 81.03 127.42
CA SER A 352 109.83 82.42 127.72
C SER A 352 110.16 82.79 129.17
N ASP A 353 109.93 81.87 130.12
CA ASP A 353 110.23 82.11 131.54
C ASP A 353 111.74 82.04 131.83
N ALA A 354 112.47 81.12 131.19
CA ALA A 354 113.92 81.00 131.32
C ALA A 354 114.69 82.20 130.75
N LEU A 355 114.22 82.81 129.65
CA LEU A 355 114.82 84.01 129.07
C LEU A 355 114.64 85.24 129.95
N LYS A 356 113.54 85.30 130.72
CA LYS A 356 113.25 86.42 131.63
C LYS A 356 114.20 86.42 132.84
N GLU A 357 114.46 85.27 133.45
CA GLU A 357 115.46 85.16 134.52
C GLU A 357 116.90 85.43 134.06
N PHE A 358 117.23 85.08 132.81
CA PHE A 358 118.57 85.35 132.26
C PHE A 358 118.82 86.84 132.00
N MET A 359 117.81 87.60 131.58
CA MET A 359 117.96 89.04 131.38
C MET A 359 118.09 89.80 132.70
N ASP A 360 117.32 89.42 133.73
CA ASP A 360 117.38 90.06 135.05
C ASP A 360 118.76 89.86 135.72
N ASN A 361 119.42 88.72 135.46
CA ASN A 361 120.75 88.43 136.01
C ASN A 361 121.88 89.14 135.22
N ALA A 362 121.71 89.33 133.91
CA ALA A 362 122.65 90.08 133.08
C ALA A 362 122.68 91.58 133.44
N GLU A 363 121.52 92.17 133.74
CA GLU A 363 121.41 93.57 134.16
C GLU A 363 122.04 93.81 135.55
N PHE A 364 121.99 92.82 136.45
CA PHE A 364 122.65 92.89 137.75
C PHE A 364 124.19 92.85 137.66
N MET A 365 124.74 91.97 136.81
CA MET A 365 126.19 91.84 136.62
C MET A 365 126.81 93.07 135.93
N GLN A 366 126.08 93.70 135.01
CA GLN A 366 126.57 94.86 134.28
C GLN A 366 126.70 96.11 135.17
N ASN A 367 125.86 96.26 136.19
CA ASN A 367 125.93 97.35 137.15
C ASN A 367 127.06 97.19 138.20
N GLN A 368 127.51 95.95 138.45
CA GLN A 368 128.66 95.69 139.34
C GLN A 368 130.01 95.96 138.63
N LEU A 369 130.08 95.71 137.32
CA LEU A 369 131.28 95.91 136.51
C LEU A 369 131.61 97.40 136.30
N THR A 370 130.61 98.25 136.07
CA THR A 370 130.82 99.71 135.97
C THR A 370 131.29 100.34 137.27
N ALA A 371 130.84 99.84 138.42
CA ALA A 371 131.31 100.32 139.73
C ALA A 371 132.78 99.94 140.02
N ALA A 372 133.26 98.82 139.48
CA ALA A 372 134.65 98.35 139.66
C ALA A 372 135.65 99.07 138.72
N ASP A 373 135.20 99.48 137.54
CA ASP A 373 136.03 100.16 136.54
C ASP A 373 136.38 101.59 137.00
N GLU A 374 135.42 102.31 137.58
CA GLU A 374 135.63 103.66 138.13
C GLU A 374 136.56 103.67 139.35
N ALA A 375 136.63 102.57 140.11
CA ALA A 375 137.54 102.42 141.24
C ALA A 375 138.99 102.15 140.79
N SER A 376 139.17 101.43 139.68
CA SER A 376 140.48 101.04 139.16
C SER A 376 141.20 102.19 138.45
N GLN A 377 140.46 103.06 137.75
CA GLN A 377 141.04 104.23 137.08
C GLN A 377 141.60 105.27 138.06
N ARG A 378 140.99 105.45 139.23
CA ARG A 378 141.50 106.38 140.26
C ARG A 378 142.85 105.96 140.83
N GLU A 379 143.12 104.66 140.86
CA GLU A 379 144.36 104.13 141.43
C GLU A 379 145.49 104.01 140.41
N LEU A 380 145.15 103.89 139.12
CA LEU A 380 146.13 103.99 138.04
C LEU A 380 146.73 105.40 137.94
N GLU A 381 145.89 106.44 138.03
CA GLU A 381 146.35 107.84 137.99
C GLU A 381 147.23 108.19 139.20
N ARG A 382 146.96 107.58 140.37
CA ARG A 382 147.74 107.76 141.58
C ARG A 382 149.12 107.11 141.51
N VAL A 383 149.24 105.95 140.85
CA VAL A 383 150.52 105.23 140.68
C VAL A 383 151.40 105.91 139.64
N GLU A 384 150.83 106.42 138.55
CA GLU A 384 151.61 107.20 137.56
C GLU A 384 152.21 108.49 138.14
N ALA A 385 151.50 109.11 139.09
CA ALA A 385 151.95 110.34 139.75
C ALA A 385 153.15 110.10 140.69
N ILE A 386 153.26 108.91 141.29
CA ILE A 386 154.34 108.59 142.24
C ILE A 386 155.63 108.20 141.51
N ALA A 387 155.54 107.46 140.42
CA ALA A 387 156.75 107.00 139.75
C ALA A 387 157.47 108.10 138.95
N ARG A 388 156.71 109.07 138.41
CA ARG A 388 157.30 110.29 137.82
C ARG A 388 158.08 111.12 138.84
N ALA A 389 157.66 111.10 140.11
CA ALA A 389 158.33 111.84 141.19
C ALA A 389 159.57 111.10 141.78
N ALA A 390 159.70 109.79 141.52
CA ALA A 390 160.86 108.98 141.92
C ALA A 390 161.99 108.96 140.87
N GLY A 391 161.80 109.58 139.69
CA GLY A 391 162.79 109.65 138.61
C GLY A 391 163.05 108.30 137.90
N ILE A 392 162.13 107.36 138.10
CA ILE A 392 162.16 105.99 137.60
C ILE A 392 161.37 105.97 136.30
N ASP A 393 161.99 105.52 135.22
CA ASP A 393 161.27 105.17 134.01
C ASP A 393 160.34 103.99 134.34
N LEU A 394 159.02 104.20 134.32
CA LEU A 394 158.02 103.13 134.45
C LEU A 394 157.93 102.32 133.15
N SER A 395 159.06 101.78 132.70
CA SER A 395 159.03 100.50 131.99
C SER A 395 158.92 99.33 132.99
N THR A 396 158.32 99.53 134.16
CA THR A 396 158.04 98.45 135.12
C THR A 396 156.78 98.78 135.90
N ILE A 397 155.61 98.36 135.39
CA ILE A 397 154.86 97.18 135.84
C ILE A 397 154.38 96.42 134.60
#